data_AF-A0A353EF99-F1
#
_entry.id   AF-A0A353EF99-F1
#
_cell.length_a   1.000
_cell.length_b   1.000
_cell.length_c   1.000
_cell.angle_alpha   90.00
_cell.angle_beta   90.00
_cell.angle_gamma   90.00
#
_symmetry.space_group_name_H-M   'P 1'
#
loop_
_entity.id
_entity.type
_entity.pdbx_description
1 polymer ?
#
loop_
_entity_poly.entity_id
_entity_poly.type
_entity_poly.pdbx_seq_one_letter_code
_entity_poly.pdbx_strand_id
1 'polypeptide(L)'
;KIEPYDSQFFIVIDVPDLKNKTLSIDQLYILWHKNYLITFYTGRRDMFDPVLKRLHSEGTRARKFGLDYLIYAILDLAIDQAFPILEHLGTQLENLEEELMDGPDENVLHKIHQIKRQIIHLRRAFWPQRDVISQLMRDEDHWFSQSVRLYLRDCYDHTIQIMELIESYRDTSSSLHDLYLSSASMRMNDIMKVLAIISTVFIPLTFIAGIYGMNFQANSKWAMPELSWAYGYPMVWCLFIIITIGMLIWFRKKRWI
;
A
#
# COMPACT_ATOMS: atom_id res chain seq x y z
N LYS A 1 24.62 0.22 12.40
CA LYS A 1 25.32 0.58 13.66
C LYS A 1 26.81 0.78 13.37
N ILE A 2 27.48 1.67 14.10
CA ILE A 2 28.95 1.81 14.08
C ILE A 2 29.47 1.70 15.50
N GLU A 3 30.57 0.94 15.66
CA GLU A 3 31.31 0.82 16.91
C GLU A 3 32.80 1.02 16.62
N PRO A 4 33.40 2.13 17.09
CA PRO A 4 34.84 2.28 17.07
C PRO A 4 35.46 1.45 18.20
N TYR A 5 36.53 0.73 17.88
CA TYR A 5 37.42 0.04 18.81
C TYR A 5 38.85 0.59 18.62
N ASP A 6 39.72 0.44 19.63
CA ASP A 6 41.07 1.06 19.66
C ASP A 6 41.92 0.91 18.39
N SER A 7 41.70 -0.16 17.61
CA SER A 7 42.42 -0.41 16.35
C SER A 7 41.52 -0.91 15.20
N GLN A 8 40.20 -0.91 15.38
CA GLN A 8 39.26 -1.49 14.42
C GLN A 8 37.96 -0.69 14.38
N PHE A 9 37.33 -0.63 13.22
CA PHE A 9 35.98 -0.08 13.03
C PHE A 9 35.02 -1.19 12.69
N PHE A 10 33.94 -1.33 13.45
CA PHE A 10 32.89 -2.28 13.17
C PHE A 10 31.64 -1.56 12.66
N ILE A 11 31.17 -1.94 11.47
CA ILE A 11 30.01 -1.34 10.81
C ILE A 11 29.00 -2.44 10.52
N VAL A 12 27.73 -2.17 10.83
CA VAL A 12 26.60 -3.03 10.52
C VAL A 12 25.60 -2.26 9.67
N ILE A 13 25.28 -2.79 8.50
CA ILE A 13 24.28 -2.26 7.58
C ILE A 13 23.25 -3.33 7.25
N ASP A 14 21.99 -2.93 7.19
CA ASP A 14 20.90 -3.78 6.74
C ASP A 14 20.76 -3.65 5.22
N VAL A 15 20.76 -4.76 4.51
CA VAL A 15 20.64 -4.81 3.05
C VAL A 15 19.27 -5.40 2.70
N PRO A 16 18.39 -4.63 2.06
CA PRO A 16 17.10 -5.18 1.64
C PRO A 16 17.29 -6.11 0.44
N ASP A 17 16.59 -7.23 0.42
CA ASP A 17 16.56 -8.18 -0.70
C ASP A 17 15.12 -8.67 -0.94
N LEU A 18 14.79 -8.99 -2.18
CA LEU A 18 13.48 -9.48 -2.57
C LEU A 18 13.54 -11.00 -2.80
N LYS A 19 13.29 -11.78 -1.75
CA LYS A 19 13.26 -13.26 -1.81
C LYS A 19 11.85 -13.72 -2.12
N ASN A 20 11.62 -14.39 -3.26
CA ASN A 20 10.29 -14.87 -3.67
C ASN A 20 9.20 -13.78 -3.67
N LYS A 21 9.51 -12.56 -4.12
CA LYS A 21 8.61 -11.37 -4.06
C LYS A 21 8.22 -10.93 -2.65
N THR A 22 8.91 -11.42 -1.63
CA THR A 22 8.76 -10.96 -0.25
C THR A 22 10.00 -10.19 0.17
N LEU A 23 9.78 -9.01 0.74
CA LEU A 23 10.86 -8.22 1.32
C LEU A 23 11.51 -9.00 2.45
N SER A 24 12.82 -9.16 2.36
CA SER A 24 13.70 -9.66 3.40
C SER A 24 14.80 -8.64 3.68
N ILE A 25 15.35 -8.66 4.89
CA ILE A 25 16.43 -7.76 5.29
C ILE A 25 17.58 -8.64 5.75
N ASP A 26 18.64 -8.66 4.95
CA ASP A 26 19.89 -9.33 5.26
C ASP A 26 20.83 -8.35 5.96
N GLN A 27 21.88 -8.86 6.62
CA GLN A 27 22.82 -8.04 7.37
C GLN A 27 24.22 -8.15 6.80
N LEU A 28 24.85 -7.00 6.61
CA LEU A 28 26.23 -6.84 6.22
C LEU A 28 27.03 -6.33 7.41
N TYR A 29 27.98 -7.13 7.84
CA TYR A 29 28.96 -6.77 8.87
C TYR A 29 30.30 -6.49 8.21
N ILE A 30 30.90 -5.36 8.56
CA ILE A 30 32.18 -4.92 8.04
C ILE A 30 33.10 -4.67 9.24
N LEU A 31 34.20 -5.40 9.29
CA LEU A 31 35.28 -5.15 10.24
C LEU A 31 36.46 -4.55 9.47
N TRP A 32 36.73 -3.29 9.78
CA TRP A 32 37.80 -2.52 9.16
C TRP A 32 39.00 -2.41 10.10
N HIS A 33 40.15 -2.86 9.63
CA HIS A 33 41.44 -2.59 10.24
C HIS A 33 42.34 -1.81 9.25
N LYS A 34 43.41 -1.20 9.75
CA LYS A 34 44.32 -0.37 8.91
C LYS A 34 44.83 -1.08 7.64
N ASN A 35 45.01 -2.40 7.70
CA ASN A 35 45.63 -3.19 6.63
C ASN A 35 44.72 -4.26 6.01
N TYR A 36 43.53 -4.49 6.56
CA TYR A 36 42.62 -5.52 6.04
C TYR A 36 41.16 -5.15 6.28
N LEU A 37 40.30 -5.73 5.44
CA LEU A 37 38.86 -5.59 5.51
C LEU A 37 38.25 -7.00 5.56
N ILE A 38 37.43 -7.26 6.56
CA ILE A 38 36.68 -8.51 6.68
C ILE A 38 35.20 -8.17 6.55
N THR A 39 34.49 -8.88 5.67
CA THR A 39 33.05 -8.73 5.49
C THR A 39 32.34 -10.05 5.73
N PHE A 40 31.22 -9.99 6.46
CA PHE A 40 30.30 -11.10 6.64
C PHE A 40 28.94 -10.66 6.14
N TYR A 41 28.36 -11.39 5.20
CA TYR A 41 27.05 -11.09 4.64
C TYR A 41 26.15 -12.31 4.74
N THR A 42 24.94 -12.14 5.26
CA THR A 42 23.96 -13.23 5.43
C THR A 42 23.13 -13.49 4.18
N GLY A 43 23.22 -12.63 3.16
CA GLY A 43 22.48 -12.73 1.91
C GLY A 43 23.25 -13.40 0.78
N ARG A 44 22.88 -13.06 -0.46
CA ARG A 44 23.46 -13.66 -1.67
C ARG A 44 24.79 -13.01 -2.05
N ARG A 45 25.81 -13.84 -2.31
CA ARG A 45 27.18 -13.38 -2.58
C ARG A 45 27.31 -12.53 -3.87
N ASP A 46 26.42 -12.75 -4.83
CA ASP A 46 26.37 -12.05 -6.13
C ASP A 46 26.25 -10.53 -5.98
N MET A 47 25.73 -10.03 -4.85
CA MET A 47 25.71 -8.59 -4.55
C MET A 47 27.09 -7.95 -4.75
N PHE A 48 28.17 -8.62 -4.36
CA PHE A 48 29.54 -8.07 -4.44
C PHE A 48 30.20 -8.20 -5.82
N ASP A 49 29.58 -8.87 -6.78
CA ASP A 49 30.16 -9.10 -8.11
C ASP A 49 30.58 -7.80 -8.82
N PRO A 50 29.84 -6.68 -8.75
CA PRO A 50 30.27 -5.42 -9.36
C PRO A 50 31.59 -4.90 -8.75
N VAL A 51 31.74 -5.01 -7.43
CA VAL A 51 32.96 -4.56 -6.71
C VAL A 51 34.13 -5.49 -7.04
N LEU A 52 33.90 -6.81 -7.02
CA LEU A 52 34.91 -7.81 -7.39
C LEU A 52 35.38 -7.64 -8.83
N LYS A 53 34.47 -7.43 -9.79
CA LYS A 53 34.81 -7.14 -11.19
C LYS A 53 35.68 -5.89 -11.31
N ARG A 54 35.34 -4.80 -10.60
CA ARG A 54 36.15 -3.56 -10.59
C ARG A 54 37.54 -3.79 -9.99
N LEU A 55 37.68 -4.66 -8.99
CA LEU A 55 38.98 -5.04 -8.41
C LEU A 55 39.80 -5.93 -9.34
N HIS A 56 39.18 -6.80 -10.13
CA HIS A 56 39.91 -7.64 -11.09
C HIS A 56 40.43 -6.86 -12.31
N SER A 57 39.76 -5.78 -12.69
CA SER A 57 40.20 -4.90 -13.79
C SER A 57 41.32 -3.95 -13.38
N GLU A 58 42.37 -3.89 -14.20
CA GLU A 58 43.50 -2.96 -13.98
C GLU A 58 43.10 -1.50 -14.25
N GLY A 59 43.75 -0.56 -13.55
CA GLY A 59 43.57 0.89 -13.76
C GLY A 59 42.32 1.51 -13.15
N THR A 60 41.43 0.71 -12.54
CA THR A 60 40.21 1.18 -11.88
C THR A 60 40.51 1.96 -10.60
N ARG A 61 39.57 2.82 -10.19
CA ARG A 61 39.66 3.55 -8.91
C ARG A 61 39.82 2.57 -7.73
N ALA A 62 39.13 1.43 -7.77
CA ALA A 62 39.21 0.39 -6.73
C ALA A 62 40.63 -0.17 -6.51
N ARG A 63 41.49 -0.18 -7.54
CA ARG A 63 42.91 -0.57 -7.41
C ARG A 63 43.85 0.58 -7.03
N LYS A 64 43.42 1.83 -7.24
CA LYS A 64 44.22 3.03 -6.98
C LYS A 64 44.00 3.60 -5.58
N PHE A 65 42.78 3.48 -5.05
CA PHE A 65 42.43 3.90 -3.71
C PHE A 65 42.65 2.78 -2.68
N GLY A 66 42.70 3.15 -1.40
CA GLY A 66 42.93 2.23 -0.29
C GLY A 66 41.66 1.48 0.13
N LEU A 67 41.74 0.85 1.31
CA LEU A 67 40.63 0.10 1.92
C LEU A 67 39.42 0.99 2.21
N ASP A 68 39.64 2.28 2.46
CA ASP A 68 38.60 3.28 2.69
C ASP A 68 37.65 3.41 1.49
N TYR A 69 38.18 3.40 0.26
CA TYR A 69 37.35 3.41 -0.94
C TYR A 69 36.62 2.09 -1.15
N LEU A 70 37.25 0.96 -0.81
CA LEU A 70 36.59 -0.35 -0.91
C LEU A 70 35.39 -0.44 0.03
N ILE A 71 35.51 0.11 1.24
CA ILE A 71 34.40 0.22 2.20
C ILE A 71 33.29 1.07 1.60
N TYR A 72 33.60 2.28 1.12
CA TYR A 72 32.62 3.12 0.43
C TYR A 72 31.88 2.34 -0.67
N ALA A 73 32.62 1.67 -1.57
CA ALA A 73 32.02 0.94 -2.69
C ALA A 73 31.11 -0.22 -2.24
N ILE A 74 31.37 -0.81 -1.07
CA ILE A 74 30.53 -1.85 -0.47
C ILE A 74 29.28 -1.25 0.19
N LEU A 75 29.42 -0.12 0.88
CA LEU A 75 28.30 0.59 1.50
C LEU A 75 27.33 1.10 0.43
N ASP A 76 27.86 1.73 -0.62
CA ASP A 76 27.15 2.22 -1.80
C ASP A 76 26.30 1.12 -2.43
N LEU A 77 26.93 -0.01 -2.75
CA LEU A 77 26.27 -1.18 -3.32
C LEU A 77 25.16 -1.75 -2.44
N ALA A 78 25.34 -1.72 -1.12
CA ALA A 78 24.36 -2.19 -0.14
C ALA A 78 23.14 -1.26 -0.04
N ILE A 79 23.37 0.06 -0.03
CA ILE A 79 22.32 1.08 0.00
C ILE A 79 21.51 1.04 -1.31
N ASP A 80 22.20 0.92 -2.45
CA ASP A 80 21.59 0.92 -3.77
C ASP A 80 20.65 -0.28 -4.01
N GLN A 81 20.78 -1.39 -3.24
CA GLN A 81 19.82 -2.49 -3.29
C GLN A 81 18.38 -2.08 -2.92
N ALA A 82 18.20 -0.93 -2.26
CA ALA A 82 16.88 -0.41 -1.96
C ALA A 82 16.10 0.01 -3.21
N PHE A 83 16.78 0.60 -4.21
CA PHE A 83 16.09 1.23 -5.35
C PHE A 83 15.21 0.25 -6.15
N PRO A 84 15.69 -0.95 -6.55
CA PRO A 84 14.84 -1.91 -7.25
C PRO A 84 13.61 -2.36 -6.43
N ILE A 85 13.75 -2.40 -5.11
CA ILE A 85 12.67 -2.79 -4.20
C ILE A 85 11.66 -1.67 -4.06
N LEU A 86 12.12 -0.42 -3.95
CA LEU A 86 11.26 0.76 -3.93
C LEU A 86 10.51 0.90 -5.25
N GLU A 87 11.17 0.72 -6.39
CA GLU A 87 10.52 0.70 -7.71
C GLU A 87 9.42 -0.35 -7.76
N HIS A 88 9.71 -1.58 -7.29
CA HIS A 88 8.71 -2.64 -7.21
C HIS A 88 7.50 -2.27 -6.34
N LEU A 89 7.74 -1.70 -5.15
CA LEU A 89 6.67 -1.24 -4.25
C LEU A 89 5.86 -0.10 -4.85
N GLY A 90 6.52 0.84 -5.54
CA GLY A 90 5.88 1.94 -6.26
C GLY A 90 4.90 1.41 -7.31
N THR A 91 5.36 0.52 -8.19
CA THR A 91 4.49 -0.12 -9.19
C THR A 91 3.34 -0.90 -8.55
N GLN A 92 3.56 -1.56 -7.41
CA GLN A 92 2.48 -2.25 -6.70
C GLN A 92 1.42 -1.27 -6.13
N LEU A 93 1.82 -0.11 -5.63
CA LEU A 93 0.89 0.93 -5.18
C LEU A 93 0.07 1.49 -6.35
N GLU A 94 0.71 1.78 -7.48
CA GLU A 94 0.03 2.25 -8.70
C GLU A 94 -1.02 1.24 -9.18
N ASN A 95 -0.66 -0.05 -9.25
CA ASN A 95 -1.61 -1.11 -9.65
C ASN A 95 -2.80 -1.23 -8.68
N LEU A 96 -2.59 -1.01 -7.37
CA LEU A 96 -3.68 -1.02 -6.40
C LEU A 96 -4.60 0.18 -6.53
N GLU A 97 -4.06 1.33 -6.91
CA GLU A 97 -4.86 2.51 -7.20
C GLU A 97 -5.83 2.25 -8.37
N GLU A 98 -5.33 1.65 -9.45
CA GLU A 98 -6.15 1.23 -10.59
C GLU A 98 -7.20 0.19 -10.18
N GLU A 99 -6.81 -0.85 -9.43
CA GLU A 99 -7.73 -1.91 -8.96
C GLU A 99 -8.86 -1.35 -8.08
N LEU A 100 -8.59 -0.31 -7.28
CA LEU A 100 -9.61 0.36 -6.48
C LEU A 100 -10.63 1.17 -7.30
N MET A 101 -10.25 1.65 -8.49
CA MET A 101 -11.17 2.35 -9.39
C MET A 101 -12.22 1.39 -9.97
N ASP A 102 -11.85 0.13 -10.19
CA ASP A 102 -12.76 -0.92 -10.70
C ASP A 102 -13.74 -1.43 -9.63
N GLY A 103 -13.42 -1.26 -8.36
CA GLY A 103 -14.33 -1.47 -7.24
C GLY A 103 -13.66 -2.06 -6.00
N PRO A 104 -14.29 -1.94 -4.82
CA PRO A 104 -13.70 -2.44 -3.58
C PRO A 104 -13.83 -3.97 -3.50
N ASP A 105 -12.69 -4.65 -3.36
CA ASP A 105 -12.56 -6.09 -3.07
C ASP A 105 -11.72 -6.30 -1.78
N GLU A 106 -12.04 -7.33 -1.01
CA GLU A 106 -11.35 -7.66 0.25
C GLU A 106 -9.87 -7.98 0.02
N ASN A 107 -9.55 -8.59 -1.13
CA ASN A 107 -8.16 -8.86 -1.52
C ASN A 107 -7.34 -7.58 -1.67
N VAL A 108 -7.94 -6.48 -2.12
CA VAL A 108 -7.26 -5.18 -2.29
C VAL A 108 -6.80 -4.64 -0.94
N LEU A 109 -7.67 -4.70 0.08
CA LEU A 109 -7.33 -4.27 1.43
C LEU A 109 -6.17 -5.08 2.01
N HIS A 110 -6.15 -6.40 1.78
CA HIS A 110 -5.04 -7.25 2.19
C HIS A 110 -3.72 -6.86 1.50
N LYS A 111 -3.74 -6.59 0.19
CA LYS A 111 -2.55 -6.13 -0.55
C LYS A 111 -2.04 -4.78 -0.02
N ILE A 112 -2.93 -3.81 0.24
CA ILE A 112 -2.57 -2.52 0.85
C ILE A 112 -1.85 -2.74 2.18
N HIS A 113 -2.38 -3.60 3.07
CA HIS A 113 -1.76 -3.89 4.35
C HIS A 113 -0.40 -4.59 4.22
N GLN A 114 -0.25 -5.50 3.25
CA GLN A 114 1.03 -6.16 2.97
C GLN A 114 2.10 -5.16 2.54
N ILE A 115 1.79 -4.27 1.61
CA ILE A 115 2.71 -3.22 1.15
C ILE A 115 3.05 -2.27 2.30
N LYS A 116 2.06 -1.80 3.06
CA LYS A 116 2.28 -0.94 4.23
C LYS A 116 3.25 -1.56 5.22
N ARG A 117 3.13 -2.88 5.46
CA ARG A 117 4.05 -3.62 6.33
C ARG A 117 5.46 -3.63 5.74
N GLN A 118 5.63 -3.90 4.44
CA GLN A 118 6.94 -3.88 3.78
C GLN A 118 7.60 -2.49 3.86
N ILE A 119 6.85 -1.41 3.62
CA ILE A 119 7.33 -0.02 3.76
C ILE A 119 7.83 0.25 5.19
N ILE A 120 7.08 -0.19 6.21
CA ILE A 120 7.50 -0.03 7.62
C ILE A 120 8.79 -0.82 7.92
N HIS A 121 8.95 -2.01 7.34
CA HIS A 121 10.18 -2.80 7.49
C HIS A 121 11.38 -2.09 6.84
N LEU A 122 11.24 -1.57 5.62
CA LEU A 122 12.28 -0.77 4.97
C LEU A 122 12.65 0.45 5.81
N ARG A 123 11.65 1.20 6.31
CA ARG A 123 11.88 2.37 7.14
C ARG A 123 12.73 2.05 8.37
N ARG A 124 12.42 0.94 9.06
CA ARG A 124 13.16 0.52 10.25
C ARG A 124 14.61 0.15 9.95
N ALA A 125 14.90 -0.34 8.76
CA ALA A 125 16.26 -0.69 8.34
C ALA A 125 17.07 0.52 7.85
N PHE A 126 16.47 1.45 7.12
CA PHE A 126 17.17 2.61 6.55
C PHE A 126 17.34 3.78 7.51
N TRP A 127 16.42 3.95 8.48
CA TRP A 127 16.52 5.05 9.43
C TRP A 127 17.84 5.05 10.22
N PRO A 128 18.30 3.92 10.82
CA PRO A 128 19.58 3.87 11.51
C PRO A 128 20.78 4.01 10.56
N GLN A 129 20.62 3.68 9.27
CA GLN A 129 21.71 3.75 8.29
C GLN A 129 22.05 5.20 7.95
N ARG A 130 21.07 6.10 7.94
CA ARG A 130 21.33 7.53 7.82
C ARG A 130 22.28 8.03 8.91
N ASP A 131 22.04 7.62 10.16
CA ASP A 131 22.86 8.04 11.30
C ASP A 131 24.27 7.44 11.20
N VAL A 132 24.36 6.17 10.78
CA VAL A 132 25.62 5.47 10.48
C VAL A 132 26.42 6.26 9.43
N ILE A 133 25.85 6.56 8.27
CA ILE A 133 26.56 7.26 7.19
C ILE A 133 26.91 8.69 7.62
N SER A 134 26.02 9.38 8.34
CA SER A 134 26.30 10.71 8.91
C SER A 134 27.49 10.69 9.88
N GLN A 135 27.64 9.62 10.66
CA GLN A 135 28.78 9.45 11.56
C GLN A 135 30.06 9.13 10.79
N LEU A 136 30.01 8.27 9.76
CA LEU A 136 31.16 7.99 8.88
C LEU A 136 31.61 9.23 8.11
N MET A 137 30.70 10.15 7.76
CA MET A 137 31.06 11.41 7.10
C MET A 137 31.78 12.39 8.03
N ARG A 138 31.45 12.38 9.33
CA ARG A 138 32.09 13.25 10.33
C ARG A 138 33.51 12.79 10.65
N ASP A 139 33.73 11.48 10.70
CA ASP A 139 35.05 10.81 10.78
C ASP A 139 36.07 11.55 11.69
N GLU A 140 35.78 11.60 12.99
CA GLU A 140 36.63 12.29 13.98
C GLU A 140 38.05 11.71 14.04
N ASP A 141 38.18 10.39 13.80
CA ASP A 141 39.43 9.63 13.86
C ASP A 141 40.19 9.55 12.51
N HIS A 142 39.69 10.23 11.46
CA HIS A 142 40.32 10.36 10.13
C HIS A 142 40.61 9.02 9.42
N TRP A 143 39.73 8.03 9.57
CA TRP A 143 39.87 6.74 8.89
C TRP A 143 39.62 6.85 7.39
N PHE A 144 38.76 7.77 6.95
CA PHE A 144 38.50 8.06 5.55
C PHE A 144 39.39 9.20 5.05
N SER A 145 40.06 8.95 3.92
CA SER A 145 40.77 10.00 3.20
C SER A 145 39.80 11.09 2.73
N GLN A 146 40.29 12.32 2.62
CA GLN A 146 39.47 13.47 2.25
C GLN A 146 38.83 13.33 0.86
N SER A 147 39.47 12.59 -0.04
CA SER A 147 38.92 12.23 -1.35
C SER A 147 37.74 11.25 -1.22
N VAL A 148 37.81 10.26 -0.33
CA VAL A 148 36.73 9.28 -0.10
C VAL A 148 35.53 9.89 0.62
N ARG A 149 35.73 10.90 1.49
CA ARG A 149 34.60 11.61 2.14
C ARG A 149 33.65 12.28 1.15
N LEU A 150 34.15 12.70 -0.02
CA LEU A 150 33.28 13.23 -1.10
C LEU A 150 32.35 12.15 -1.66
N TYR A 151 32.81 10.90 -1.73
CA TYR A 151 31.99 9.78 -2.17
C TYR A 151 31.01 9.32 -1.09
N LEU A 152 31.37 9.40 0.20
CA LEU A 152 30.43 9.11 1.29
C LEU A 152 29.21 10.05 1.31
N ARG A 153 29.36 11.27 0.78
CA ARG A 153 28.22 12.18 0.59
C ARG A 153 27.18 11.60 -0.36
N ASP A 154 27.61 10.92 -1.42
CA ASP A 154 26.72 10.27 -2.38
C ASP A 154 25.86 9.19 -1.69
N CYS A 155 26.49 8.32 -0.89
CA CYS A 155 25.76 7.33 -0.07
C CYS A 155 24.76 7.98 0.91
N TYR A 156 25.14 9.12 1.49
CA TYR A 156 24.25 9.88 2.38
C TYR A 156 23.04 10.42 1.61
N ASP A 157 23.28 11.05 0.46
CA ASP A 157 22.24 11.60 -0.40
C ASP A 157 21.29 10.49 -0.91
N HIS A 158 21.82 9.34 -1.34
CA HIS A 158 21.01 8.16 -1.70
C HIS A 158 20.16 7.67 -0.52
N THR A 159 20.72 7.64 0.69
CA THR A 159 19.96 7.22 1.88
C THR A 159 18.83 8.19 2.20
N ILE A 160 19.05 9.50 2.03
CA ILE A 160 18.01 10.52 2.18
C ILE A 160 16.91 10.31 1.14
N GLN A 161 17.28 10.14 -0.13
CA GLN A 161 16.34 9.87 -1.22
C GLN A 161 15.49 8.61 -0.97
N ILE A 162 16.11 7.53 -0.50
CA ILE A 162 15.43 6.29 -0.12
C ILE A 162 14.40 6.55 0.99
N MET A 163 14.76 7.30 2.04
CA MET A 163 13.84 7.61 3.12
C MET A 163 12.67 8.49 2.67
N GLU A 164 12.92 9.46 1.78
CA GLU A 164 11.86 10.29 1.20
C GLU A 164 10.86 9.46 0.39
N LEU A 165 11.36 8.54 -0.44
CA LEU A 165 10.51 7.59 -1.18
C LEU A 165 9.70 6.69 -0.23
N ILE A 166 10.31 6.19 0.84
CA ILE A 166 9.62 5.37 1.85
C ILE A 166 8.48 6.15 2.51
N GLU A 167 8.69 7.41 2.90
CA GLU A 167 7.62 8.23 3.50
C GLU A 167 6.55 8.59 2.46
N SER A 168 6.93 8.92 1.23
CA SER A 168 5.96 9.14 0.13
C SER A 168 5.08 7.91 -0.09
N TYR A 169 5.65 6.71 -0.18
CA TYR A 169 4.89 5.47 -0.33
C TYR A 169 4.02 5.14 0.89
N ARG A 170 4.47 5.51 2.10
CA ARG A 170 3.66 5.37 3.32
C ARG A 170 2.42 6.26 3.26
N ASP A 171 2.57 7.49 2.79
CA ASP A 171 1.48 8.43 2.63
C ASP A 171 0.52 7.97 1.52
N THR A 172 1.03 7.58 0.36
CA THR A 172 0.24 6.97 -0.72
C THR A 172 -0.53 5.74 -0.25
N SER A 173 0.13 4.81 0.46
CA SER A 173 -0.53 3.63 1.03
C SER A 173 -1.66 3.98 2.01
N SER A 174 -1.51 5.08 2.75
CA SER A 174 -2.56 5.56 3.66
C SER A 174 -3.72 6.19 2.87
N SER A 175 -3.43 6.98 1.84
CA SER A 175 -4.44 7.51 0.92
C SER A 175 -5.24 6.42 0.20
N LEU A 176 -4.59 5.34 -0.24
CA LEU A 176 -5.27 4.18 -0.85
C LEU A 176 -6.19 3.48 0.14
N HIS A 177 -5.81 3.40 1.41
CA HIS A 177 -6.68 2.83 2.45
C HIS A 177 -7.93 3.69 2.65
N ASP A 178 -7.80 5.02 2.70
CA ASP A 178 -8.93 5.93 2.83
C ASP A 178 -9.82 5.90 1.57
N LEU A 179 -9.22 5.79 0.39
CA LEU A 179 -9.94 5.62 -0.87
C LEU A 179 -10.74 4.32 -0.90
N TYR A 180 -10.15 3.21 -0.42
CA TYR A 180 -10.87 1.94 -0.25
C TYR A 180 -12.11 2.08 0.65
N LEU A 181 -11.97 2.72 1.82
CA LEU A 181 -13.09 2.93 2.75
C LEU A 181 -14.19 3.81 2.13
N SER A 182 -13.80 4.84 1.40
CA SER A 182 -14.72 5.70 0.65
C SER A 182 -15.49 4.91 -0.42
N SER A 183 -14.77 4.12 -1.23
CA SER A 183 -15.34 3.28 -2.28
C SER A 183 -16.30 2.22 -1.72
N ALA A 184 -15.91 1.54 -0.63
CA ALA A 184 -16.76 0.59 0.08
C ALA A 184 -18.04 1.25 0.62
N SER A 185 -17.92 2.46 1.16
CA SER A 185 -19.07 3.24 1.66
C SER A 185 -20.00 3.67 0.54
N MET A 186 -19.48 4.08 -0.62
CA MET A 186 -20.28 4.39 -1.81
C MET A 186 -21.05 3.16 -2.28
N ARG A 187 -20.40 2.00 -2.38
CA ARG A 187 -21.04 0.73 -2.75
C ARG A 187 -22.15 0.34 -1.77
N MET A 188 -21.89 0.48 -0.47
CA MET A 188 -22.92 0.25 0.57
C MET A 188 -24.11 1.20 0.39
N ASN A 189 -23.84 2.50 0.14
CA ASN A 189 -24.90 3.48 -0.11
C ASN A 189 -25.74 3.13 -1.34
N ASP A 190 -25.14 2.62 -2.40
CA ASP A 190 -25.87 2.23 -3.61
C ASP A 190 -26.72 0.97 -3.39
N ILE A 191 -26.20 -0.04 -2.67
CA ILE A 191 -26.98 -1.22 -2.26
C ILE A 191 -28.18 -0.80 -1.40
N MET A 192 -27.95 0.10 -0.42
CA MET A 192 -29.00 0.61 0.46
C MET A 192 -30.06 1.41 -0.31
N LYS A 193 -29.66 2.23 -1.30
CA LYS A 193 -30.62 2.92 -2.19
C LYS A 193 -31.49 1.93 -2.95
N VAL A 194 -30.90 0.90 -3.54
CA VAL A 194 -31.66 -0.13 -4.30
C VAL A 194 -32.65 -0.85 -3.39
N LEU A 195 -32.23 -1.28 -2.20
CA LEU A 195 -33.11 -1.92 -1.23
C LEU A 195 -34.24 -0.99 -0.77
N ALA A 196 -33.94 0.29 -0.54
CA ALA A 196 -34.94 1.29 -0.15
C ALA A 196 -35.96 1.55 -1.25
N ILE A 197 -35.53 1.63 -2.53
CA ILE A 197 -36.41 1.79 -3.68
C ILE A 197 -37.38 0.60 -3.78
N ILE A 198 -36.85 -0.63 -3.73
CA ILE A 198 -37.67 -1.86 -3.79
C ILE A 198 -38.67 -1.85 -2.64
N SER A 199 -38.21 -1.62 -1.40
CA SER A 199 -39.06 -1.63 -0.22
C SER A 199 -40.16 -0.56 -0.28
N THR A 200 -39.83 0.67 -0.68
CA THR A 200 -40.80 1.77 -0.76
C THR A 200 -41.87 1.53 -1.84
N VAL A 201 -41.53 0.82 -2.92
CA VAL A 201 -42.50 0.40 -3.94
C VAL A 201 -43.40 -0.72 -3.40
N PHE A 202 -42.83 -1.75 -2.77
CA PHE A 202 -43.60 -2.93 -2.37
C PHE A 202 -44.40 -2.77 -1.06
N ILE A 203 -43.93 -1.98 -0.08
CA ILE A 203 -44.61 -1.85 1.21
C ILE A 203 -46.07 -1.36 1.06
N PRO A 204 -46.37 -0.26 0.34
CA PRO A 204 -47.75 0.20 0.16
C PRO A 204 -48.61 -0.80 -0.64
N LEU A 205 -48.03 -1.43 -1.67
CA LEU A 205 -48.73 -2.43 -2.48
C LEU A 205 -49.11 -3.66 -1.65
N THR A 206 -48.17 -4.15 -0.85
CA THR A 206 -48.37 -5.29 0.04
C THR A 206 -49.37 -4.96 1.14
N PHE A 207 -49.35 -3.73 1.66
CA PHE A 207 -50.35 -3.26 2.62
C PHE A 207 -51.76 -3.29 2.02
N ILE A 208 -51.95 -2.73 0.83
CA ILE A 208 -53.26 -2.75 0.16
C ILE A 208 -53.69 -4.18 -0.15
N ALA A 209 -52.81 -5.02 -0.69
CA ALA A 209 -53.09 -6.42 -0.94
C ALA A 209 -53.46 -7.18 0.35
N GLY A 210 -52.79 -6.85 1.45
CA GLY A 210 -53.08 -7.38 2.78
C GLY A 210 -54.48 -7.02 3.27
N ILE A 211 -54.91 -5.76 3.10
CA ILE A 211 -56.28 -5.33 3.44
C ILE A 211 -57.31 -6.12 2.61
N TYR A 212 -57.11 -6.22 1.29
CA TYR A 212 -58.02 -6.97 0.41
C TYR A 212 -57.93 -8.50 0.60
N GLY A 213 -56.89 -9.00 1.27
CA GLY A 213 -56.74 -10.40 1.68
C GLY A 213 -57.41 -10.73 3.01
N MET A 214 -57.98 -9.74 3.71
CA MET A 214 -58.71 -9.97 4.97
C MET A 214 -60.09 -10.59 4.70
N ASN A 215 -60.50 -11.54 5.55
CA ASN A 215 -61.77 -12.26 5.42
C ASN A 215 -62.98 -11.40 5.86
N PHE A 216 -63.38 -10.41 5.07
CA PHE A 216 -64.59 -9.61 5.34
C PHE A 216 -65.87 -10.32 4.83
N GLN A 217 -66.93 -10.31 5.63
CA GLN A 217 -68.23 -10.87 5.25
C GLN A 217 -69.06 -9.83 4.48
N ALA A 218 -69.49 -10.14 3.26
CA ALA A 218 -70.22 -9.23 2.36
C ALA A 218 -71.53 -8.65 2.94
N ASN A 219 -72.10 -9.27 3.98
CA ASN A 219 -73.40 -8.89 4.56
C ASN A 219 -73.30 -7.93 5.77
N SER A 220 -72.09 -7.51 6.17
CA SER A 220 -71.90 -6.55 7.26
C SER A 220 -72.02 -5.11 6.74
N LYS A 221 -72.65 -4.21 7.50
CA LYS A 221 -72.74 -2.76 7.17
C LYS A 221 -71.37 -2.07 7.02
N TRP A 222 -70.32 -2.68 7.57
CA TRP A 222 -68.94 -2.20 7.52
C TRP A 222 -68.05 -3.04 6.59
N ALA A 223 -68.64 -3.94 5.80
CA ALA A 223 -67.91 -4.72 4.81
C ALA A 223 -67.44 -3.83 3.65
N MET A 224 -66.34 -4.22 3.01
CA MET A 224 -65.82 -3.53 1.82
C MET A 224 -66.86 -3.54 0.69
N PRO A 225 -67.44 -2.38 0.32
CA PRO A 225 -68.42 -2.32 -0.76
C PRO A 225 -67.83 -2.80 -2.10
N GLU A 226 -66.52 -2.65 -2.30
CA GLU A 226 -65.79 -3.02 -3.52
C GLU A 226 -65.79 -4.53 -3.80
N LEU A 227 -66.02 -5.38 -2.79
CA LEU A 227 -66.01 -6.84 -2.92
C LEU A 227 -67.17 -7.38 -3.78
N SER A 228 -68.29 -6.65 -3.78
CA SER A 228 -69.49 -6.98 -4.56
C SER A 228 -69.47 -6.37 -5.97
N TRP A 229 -68.47 -5.53 -6.28
CA TRP A 229 -68.38 -4.79 -7.54
C TRP A 229 -67.55 -5.55 -8.57
N ALA A 230 -68.13 -5.82 -9.74
CA ALA A 230 -67.48 -6.59 -10.82
C ALA A 230 -66.14 -5.99 -11.30
N TYR A 231 -65.93 -4.69 -11.13
CA TYR A 231 -64.70 -3.99 -11.52
C TYR A 231 -63.72 -3.73 -10.36
N GLY A 232 -64.01 -4.20 -9.15
CA GLY A 232 -63.15 -3.98 -7.97
C GLY A 232 -61.74 -4.54 -8.15
N TYR A 233 -61.62 -5.77 -8.65
CA TYR A 233 -60.31 -6.41 -8.88
C TYR A 233 -59.46 -5.68 -9.95
N PRO A 234 -59.98 -5.37 -11.16
CA PRO A 234 -59.27 -4.53 -12.12
C PRO A 234 -58.91 -3.13 -11.59
N MET A 235 -59.78 -2.49 -10.78
CA MET A 235 -59.50 -1.17 -10.20
C MET A 235 -58.28 -1.20 -9.28
N VAL A 236 -58.16 -2.22 -8.42
CA VAL A 236 -57.00 -2.38 -7.50
C VAL A 236 -55.70 -2.58 -8.30
N TRP A 237 -55.72 -3.36 -9.38
CA TRP A 237 -54.55 -3.49 -10.26
C TRP A 237 -54.16 -2.18 -10.93
N CYS A 238 -55.13 -1.39 -11.42
CA CYS A 238 -54.86 -0.04 -11.93
C CYS A 238 -54.22 0.85 -10.86
N LEU A 239 -54.71 0.80 -9.62
CA LEU A 239 -54.13 1.53 -8.50
C LEU A 239 -52.68 1.10 -8.23
N PHE A 240 -52.37 -0.20 -8.26
CA PHE A 240 -51.00 -0.70 -8.09
C PHE A 240 -50.05 -0.19 -9.17
N ILE A 241 -50.48 -0.21 -10.42
CA ILE A 241 -49.71 0.31 -11.54
C ILE A 241 -49.46 1.82 -11.36
N ILE A 242 -50.50 2.58 -10.99
CA ILE A 242 -50.38 4.04 -10.76
C ILE A 242 -49.40 4.34 -9.62
N ILE A 243 -49.50 3.64 -8.48
CA ILE A 243 -48.58 3.82 -7.35
C ILE A 243 -47.15 3.48 -7.75
N THR A 244 -46.94 2.36 -8.43
CA THR A 244 -45.62 1.90 -8.88
C THR A 244 -44.99 2.91 -9.84
N ILE A 245 -45.72 3.31 -10.88
CA ILE A 245 -45.23 4.29 -11.87
C ILE A 245 -44.98 5.65 -11.21
N GLY A 246 -45.89 6.11 -10.34
CA GLY A 246 -45.74 7.36 -9.61
C GLY A 246 -44.49 7.40 -8.75
N MET A 247 -44.21 6.32 -8.01
CA MET A 247 -42.99 6.18 -7.21
C MET A 247 -41.74 6.14 -8.08
N LEU A 248 -41.73 5.39 -9.19
CA LEU A 248 -40.59 5.34 -10.11
C LEU A 248 -40.27 6.70 -10.73
N ILE A 249 -41.29 7.47 -11.13
CA ILE A 249 -41.11 8.84 -11.63
C ILE A 249 -40.53 9.75 -10.54
N TRP A 250 -41.01 9.61 -9.31
CA TRP A 250 -40.50 10.38 -8.17
C TRP A 250 -39.02 10.07 -7.87
N PHE A 251 -38.65 8.79 -7.85
CA PHE A 251 -37.25 8.35 -7.65
C PHE A 251 -36.33 8.85 -8.77
N ARG A 252 -36.79 8.80 -10.02
CA ARG A 252 -36.04 9.34 -11.17
C ARG A 252 -35.83 10.84 -11.06
N LYS A 253 -36.84 11.60 -10.63
CA LYS A 253 -36.73 13.04 -10.40
C LYS A 253 -35.72 13.38 -9.28
N LYS A 254 -35.61 12.51 -8.27
CA LYS A 254 -34.63 12.62 -7.18
C LYS A 254 -33.21 12.16 -7.56
N ARG A 255 -32.98 11.65 -8.78
CA ARG A 255 -31.71 11.04 -9.24
C ARG A 255 -31.27 9.85 -8.37
N TRP A 256 -32.24 9.11 -7.83
CA TRP A 256 -31.97 7.83 -7.16
C TRP A 256 -31.93 6.67 -8.16
N ILE A 257 -32.47 6.93 -9.36
CA ILE A 257 -32.49 6.14 -10.59
C ILE A 257 -32.25 7.14 -11.73
#